data_AF-A0A932QLG3-F1
#
_entry.id   AF-A0A932QLG3-F1
#
_cell.length_a   1.000
_cell.length_b   1.000
_cell.length_c   1.000
_cell.angle_alpha   90.00
_cell.angle_beta   90.00
_cell.angle_gamma   90.00
#
_symmetry.space_group_name_H-M   'P 1'
#
loop_
_entity.id
_entity.type
_entity.pdbx_description
1 polymer ?
#
loop_
_entity_poly.entity_id
_entity_poly.type
_entity_poly.pdbx_seq_one_letter_code
_entity_poly.pdbx_strand_id
1 'polypeptide(L)'
;MYFQKSSASVPRDVPHGSALVDYKKDADPVKIEQQLMEAVPRDDWFNFTYLLIDHGRAICKAQNPNCSACVLNKVCPSSRV
;
A
#
# COMPACT_ATOMS: atom_id res chain seq x y z
N MET A 1 -12.84 -7.63 5.50
CA MET A 1 -11.37 -7.77 5.28
C MET A 1 -11.01 -7.62 3.81
N TYR A 2 -11.92 -7.93 2.88
CA TYR A 2 -12.02 -7.15 1.65
C TYR A 2 -12.50 -5.74 1.98
N PHE A 3 -12.04 -4.74 1.22
CA PHE A 3 -12.41 -3.31 1.22
C PHE A 3 -13.94 -3.10 1.09
N GLN A 4 -14.70 -3.62 2.05
CA GLN A 4 -16.15 -3.69 1.97
C GLN A 4 -16.72 -3.50 3.37
N LYS A 5 -16.65 -2.25 3.83
CA LYS A 5 -17.72 -1.64 4.62
C LYS A 5 -17.64 -0.11 4.52
N SER A 6 -18.51 0.40 3.63
CA SER A 6 -19.42 1.51 3.87
C SER A 6 -18.88 2.95 4.01
N SER A 7 -19.42 3.79 3.11
CA SER A 7 -19.82 5.20 3.29
C SER A 7 -18.77 6.31 3.34
N ALA A 8 -17.70 6.22 2.56
CA ALA A 8 -17.04 7.42 2.08
C ALA A 8 -17.16 7.42 0.55
N SER A 9 -17.88 8.40 0.01
CA SER A 9 -17.97 8.68 -1.41
C SER A 9 -16.60 9.14 -1.91
N VAL A 10 -15.63 8.23 -2.01
CA VAL A 10 -14.30 8.60 -2.52
C VAL A 10 -14.51 9.10 -3.95
N PRO A 11 -14.04 10.30 -4.31
CA PRO A 11 -14.25 10.87 -5.64
C PRO A 11 -13.74 9.93 -6.73
N ARG A 12 -14.36 9.92 -7.90
CA ARG A 12 -13.89 9.13 -9.06
C ARG A 12 -12.64 9.75 -9.70
N ASP A 13 -12.34 10.99 -9.35
CA ASP A 13 -11.39 11.87 -10.05
C ASP A 13 -10.29 12.33 -9.09
N VAL A 14 -9.67 11.39 -8.38
CA VAL A 14 -8.55 11.72 -7.49
C VAL A 14 -7.30 11.93 -8.35
N PRO A 15 -6.66 13.11 -8.31
CA PRO A 15 -5.46 13.36 -9.09
C PRO A 15 -4.35 12.43 -8.61
N HIS A 16 -3.80 11.65 -9.54
CA HIS A 16 -2.72 10.70 -9.29
C HIS A 16 -1.42 11.47 -9.08
N GLY A 17 -1.26 12.07 -7.91
CA GLY A 17 -0.03 12.72 -7.48
C GLY A 17 0.95 11.65 -7.00
N SER A 18 2.19 11.73 -7.47
CA SER A 18 3.30 10.80 -7.13
C SER A 18 3.79 10.91 -5.68
N ALA A 19 2.89 11.05 -4.72
CA ALA A 19 3.22 11.07 -3.30
C ALA A 19 3.63 9.65 -2.87
N LEU A 20 4.93 9.48 -2.59
CA LEU A 20 5.44 8.28 -1.95
C LEU A 20 4.81 8.21 -0.55
N VAL A 21 4.06 7.14 -0.28
CA VAL A 21 3.36 6.93 1.00
C VAL A 21 4.40 6.67 2.10
N ASP A 22 4.58 7.64 2.99
CA ASP A 22 5.48 7.57 4.14
C ASP A 22 4.79 6.87 5.33
N TYR A 23 4.70 5.53 5.27
CA TYR A 23 4.03 4.69 6.30
C TYR A 23 4.59 4.83 7.74
N LYS A 24 5.74 5.50 7.94
CA LYS A 24 6.34 5.72 9.28
C LYS A 24 5.78 6.94 10.01
N LYS A 25 5.25 7.94 9.30
CA LYS A 25 4.77 9.18 9.93
C LYS A 25 3.28 9.14 10.26
N ASP A 26 2.49 8.46 9.45
CA ASP A 26 1.05 8.30 9.65
C ASP A 26 0.75 6.87 10.09
N ALA A 27 0.92 6.57 11.38
CA ALA A 27 0.52 5.28 11.95
C ALA A 27 -1.02 5.12 12.07
N ASP A 28 -1.78 6.14 11.64
CA ASP A 28 -3.23 6.11 11.62
C ASP A 28 -3.72 5.31 10.39
N PRO A 29 -4.38 4.16 10.59
CA PRO A 29 -4.89 3.34 9.50
C PRO A 29 -5.77 4.12 8.51
N VAL A 30 -6.53 5.11 9.00
CA VAL A 30 -7.43 5.91 8.17
C VAL A 30 -6.67 6.78 7.19
N LYS A 31 -5.55 7.37 7.63
CA LYS A 31 -4.72 8.22 6.76
C LYS A 31 -3.97 7.40 5.71
N ILE A 32 -3.47 6.22 6.10
CA ILE A 32 -2.81 5.31 5.16
C ILE A 32 -3.80 4.88 4.07
N GLU A 33 -5.04 4.55 4.45
CA GLU A 33 -6.09 4.17 3.50
C GLU A 33 -6.38 5.33 2.52
N GLN A 34 -6.53 6.56 3.01
CA GLN A 34 -6.74 7.74 2.16
C GLN A 34 -5.60 7.98 1.18
N GLN A 35 -4.34 7.91 1.63
CA GLN A 35 -3.17 8.07 0.76
C GLN A 35 -3.09 6.96 -0.30
N LEU A 36 -3.45 5.73 0.05
CA LEU A 36 -3.53 4.61 -0.89
C LEU A 36 -4.62 4.81 -1.95
N MET A 37 -5.77 5.36 -1.55
CA MET A 37 -6.87 5.69 -2.46
C MET A 37 -6.50 6.83 -3.42
N GLU A 38 -5.62 7.75 -3.01
CA GLU A 38 -5.08 8.81 -3.87
C GLU A 38 -4.01 8.31 -4.84
N ALA A 39 -3.21 7.32 -4.42
CA ALA A 39 -2.10 6.80 -5.20
C ALA A 39 -2.50 5.75 -6.24
N VAL A 40 -3.57 4.98 -5.99
CA VAL A 40 -3.97 3.83 -6.83
C VAL A 40 -5.32 4.10 -7.51
N PRO A 41 -5.44 3.88 -8.85
CA PRO A 41 -6.71 3.96 -9.54
C PRO A 41 -7.76 3.02 -8.93
N ARG A 42 -9.01 3.46 -8.88
CA ARG A 42 -10.07 2.70 -8.20
C ARG A 42 -10.30 1.29 -8.76
N ASP A 43 -10.13 1.14 -10.07
CA ASP A 43 -10.28 -0.13 -10.78
C ASP A 43 -9.22 -1.17 -10.36
N ASP A 44 -8.06 -0.70 -9.88
CA ASP A 44 -6.94 -1.54 -9.49
C ASP A 44 -6.91 -1.85 -7.98
N TRP A 45 -7.77 -1.26 -7.15
CA TRP A 45 -7.73 -1.44 -5.69
C TRP A 45 -7.81 -2.90 -5.27
N PHE A 46 -8.66 -3.68 -5.94
CA PHE A 46 -8.81 -5.10 -5.65
C PHE A 46 -7.49 -5.82 -5.93
N ASN A 47 -6.98 -5.70 -7.15
CA ASN A 47 -5.73 -6.32 -7.59
C ASN A 47 -4.54 -5.88 -6.72
N PHE A 48 -4.43 -4.58 -6.45
CA PHE A 48 -3.38 -4.00 -5.62
C PHE A 48 -3.39 -4.58 -4.20
N THR A 49 -4.57 -4.76 -3.60
CA THR A 49 -4.69 -5.39 -2.28
C THR A 49 -4.19 -6.84 -2.29
N TYR A 50 -4.55 -7.63 -3.31
CA TYR A 50 -4.02 -9.00 -3.43
C TYR A 50 -2.51 -9.02 -3.65
N LEU A 51 -1.98 -8.12 -4.49
CA LEU A 51 -0.55 -8.00 -4.73
C LEU A 51 0.21 -7.68 -3.44
N LEU A 52 -0.31 -6.77 -2.61
CA LEU A 52 0.29 -6.47 -1.30
C LEU A 52 0.26 -7.68 -0.36
N ILE A 53 -0.86 -8.41 -0.31
CA ILE A 53 -0.99 -9.61 0.54
C ILE A 53 -0.02 -10.69 0.08
N ASP A 54 0.04 -10.97 -1.22
CA ASP A 54 0.92 -11.98 -1.81
C ASP A 54 2.39 -11.59 -1.60
N HIS A 55 2.74 -10.34 -1.85
CA HIS A 55 4.06 -9.81 -1.58
C HIS A 55 4.47 -9.93 -0.12
N GLY A 56 3.57 -9.61 0.83
CA GLY A 56 3.81 -9.74 2.26
C GLY A 56 4.02 -11.20 2.70
N ARG A 57 3.32 -12.14 2.07
CA ARG A 57 3.44 -13.58 2.37
C ARG A 57 4.68 -14.20 1.72
N ALA A 58 5.03 -13.80 0.51
CA ALA A 58 6.13 -14.38 -0.26
C ALA A 58 7.48 -13.74 0.11
N ILE A 59 7.55 -12.41 0.17
CA ILE A 59 8.81 -11.64 0.24
C ILE A 59 8.91 -10.86 1.56
N CYS A 60 7.95 -9.99 1.87
CA CYS A 60 8.00 -9.07 3.02
C CYS A 60 7.47 -9.71 4.31
N LYS A 61 7.95 -10.91 4.65
CA LYS A 61 7.53 -11.66 5.84
C LYS A 61 7.93 -10.90 7.11
N ALA A 62 7.01 -10.76 8.07
CA ALA A 62 7.20 -9.94 9.28
C ALA A 62 8.47 -10.30 10.09
N GLN A 63 8.79 -11.59 10.21
CA GLN A 63 9.96 -12.03 10.98
C GLN A 63 11.26 -11.99 10.18
N ASN A 64 11.23 -12.41 8.91
CA ASN A 64 12.42 -12.50 8.06
C ASN A 64 12.09 -12.09 6.61
N PRO A 65 12.05 -10.78 6.31
CA PRO A 65 11.75 -10.30 4.98
C PRO A 65 12.94 -10.50 4.04
N ASN A 66 12.69 -10.96 2.82
CA ASN A 66 13.72 -11.13 1.79
C ASN A 66 13.94 -9.81 1.02
N CYS A 67 14.53 -8.82 1.68
CA CYS A 67 14.68 -7.47 1.13
C CYS A 67 15.57 -7.42 -0.13
N SER A 68 16.57 -8.31 -0.26
CA SER A 68 17.45 -8.35 -1.44
C SER A 68 16.71 -8.73 -2.73
N ALA A 69 15.68 -9.57 -2.62
CA ALA A 69 14.82 -9.96 -3.74
C ALA A 69 13.56 -9.08 -3.88
N CYS A 70 13.38 -8.06 -3.02
CA CYS A 70 12.19 -7.22 -3.03
C CYS A 70 12.26 -6.17 -4.14
N VAL A 71 11.22 -6.13 -4.99
CA VAL A 71 11.10 -5.12 -6.07
C VAL A 71 11.01 -3.69 -5.54
N LEU A 72 10.52 -3.52 -4.30
CA LEU A 72 10.39 -2.22 -3.64
C LEU A 72 11.65 -1.82 -2.85
N ASN A 73 12.72 -2.63 -2.86
CA ASN A 73 13.90 -2.42 -2.02
C ASN A 73 14.44 -0.97 -2.12
N LYS A 74 14.61 -0.46 -3.35
CA LYS A 74 15.16 0.88 -3.60
C LYS A 74 14.35 2.05 -3.02
N VAL A 75 13.06 1.83 -2.77
CA VAL A 75 12.13 2.85 -2.27
C VAL A 75 11.56 2.50 -0.89
N CYS A 76 11.91 1.34 -0.34
CA CYS A 76 11.36 0.85 0.92
C CYS A 76 12.11 1.46 2.11
N PRO A 77 11.46 2.29 2.95
CA PRO A 77 12.11 2.89 4.12
C PRO A 77 12.42 1.88 5.25
N SER A 78 11.95 0.65 5.11
CA SER A 78 12.15 -0.46 6.05
C SER A 78 13.07 -1.55 5.47
N SER A 79 13.73 -1.29 4.34
CA SER A 79 14.69 -2.25 3.78
C SER A 79 15.86 -2.51 4.75
N ARG A 80 16.37 -3.75 4.73
CA ARG A 80 17.47 -4.21 5.58
C ARG A 80 18.77 -4.49 4.80
N VAL A 81 18.81 -4.09 3.52
CA VAL A 81 19.93 -4.31 2.59
C VAL A 81 20.33 -3.03 1.89
#